data_AF-A0A7D9H392-F1
#
_entry.id   AF-A0A7D9H392-F1
#
_cell.length_a   1.000
_cell.length_b   1.000
_cell.length_c   1.000
_cell.angle_alpha   90.00
_cell.angle_beta   90.00
_cell.angle_gamma   90.00
#
_symmetry.space_group_name_H-M   'P 1'
#
loop_
_entity.id
_entity.type
_entity.pdbx_description
1 polymer ?
#
loop_
_entity_poly.entity_id
_entity_poly.type
_entity_poly.pdbx_seq_one_letter_code
_entity_poly.pdbx_strand_id
1 'polypeptide(L)' 'MKDAEENVSYWMGYYNHERPHSSLNDQTPNEFYAGIEPLSLAA' A
#
# COMPACT_ATOMS: atom_id res chain seq x y z
N MET A 1 12.79 22.71 1.24
CA MET A 1 12.78 21.49 2.06
C MET A 1 11.31 21.20 2.31
N LYS A 2 10.83 19.98 2.05
CA LYS A 2 9.47 19.64 2.49
C LYS A 2 9.45 19.62 4.01
N ASP A 3 8.41 20.16 4.63
CA ASP A 3 8.29 20.16 6.10
C ASP A 3 8.09 18.71 6.62
N ALA A 4 8.36 18.47 7.90
CA ALA A 4 8.30 17.13 8.47
C ALA A 4 6.92 16.46 8.24
N GLU A 5 5.85 17.24 8.34
CA GLU A 5 4.47 16.80 8.09
C GLU A 5 4.25 16.39 6.63
N GLU A 6 4.81 17.12 5.68
CA GLU A 6 4.70 16.81 4.25
C GLU A 6 5.44 15.50 3.91
N ASN A 7 6.60 15.27 4.52
CA ASN A 7 7.36 14.04 4.31
C ASN A 7 6.64 12.83 4.89
N VAL A 8 6.07 12.95 6.09
CA VAL A 8 5.29 11.89 6.73
C VAL A 8 4.02 11.60 5.93
N SER A 9 3.31 12.64 5.48
CA SER A 9 2.10 12.48 4.67
C SER A 9 2.41 11.80 3.33
N TYR A 10 3.50 12.21 2.68
CA TYR A 10 3.97 11.57 1.45
C TYR A 10 4.30 10.09 1.66
N TRP A 11 5.05 9.78 2.73
CA TRP A 11 5.40 8.40 3.06
C TRP A 11 4.18 7.54 3.35
N MET A 12 3.21 8.05 4.12
CA MET A 12 1.96 7.33 4.37
C MET A 12 1.16 7.07 3.09
N GLY A 13 1.12 8.04 2.17
CA GLY A 13 0.50 7.87 0.85
C GLY A 13 1.12 6.71 0.08
N TYR A 14 2.45 6.74 -0.09
CA TYR A 14 3.21 5.70 -0.78
C TYR A 14 3.05 4.33 -0.12
N TYR A 15 3.22 4.24 1.20
CA TYR A 15 3.13 2.98 1.93
C TYR A 15 1.76 2.31 1.78
N ASN A 16 0.68 3.09 1.89
CA ASN A 16 -0.68 2.55 1.86
C ASN A 16 -1.19 2.23 0.45
N HIS A 17 -0.71 2.93 -0.59
CA HIS A 17 -1.29 2.86 -1.94
C HIS A 17 -0.36 2.26 -3.01
N GLU A 18 0.96 2.29 -2.80
CA GLU A 18 1.92 1.98 -3.87
C GLU A 18 2.92 0.90 -3.51
N ARG A 19 3.09 0.57 -2.21
CA ARG A 19 4.08 -0.40 -1.76
C ARG A 19 3.45 -1.77 -1.51
N PRO A 20 3.77 -2.81 -2.32
CA PRO A 20 3.40 -4.19 -2.04
C PRO A 20 4.11 -4.74 -0.81
N HIS A 21 3.43 -5.63 -0.09
CA HIS A 21 3.96 -6.31 1.08
C HIS A 21 3.79 -7.82 0.95
N SER A 22 4.87 -8.58 1.07
CA SER A 22 4.83 -10.04 1.01
C SER A 22 3.98 -10.67 2.10
N SER A 23 3.84 -10.02 3.25
CA SER A 23 2.93 -10.43 4.33
C SER A 23 1.44 -10.24 3.99
N LEU A 24 1.13 -9.51 2.92
CA LEU A 24 -0.22 -9.22 2.42
C LEU A 24 -0.42 -9.81 1.03
N ASN A 25 0.17 -10.97 0.72
CA ASN A 25 0.11 -11.59 -0.63
C ASN A 25 0.56 -10.64 -1.76
N ASP A 26 1.60 -9.86 -1.51
CA ASP A 26 2.13 -8.84 -2.44
C ASP A 26 1.11 -7.76 -2.81
N GLN A 27 0.18 -7.47 -1.90
CA GLN A 27 -0.74 -6.34 -2.00
C GLN A 27 -0.25 -5.12 -1.23
N THR A 28 -0.76 -3.96 -1.61
CA THR A 28 -0.69 -2.77 -0.79
C THR A 28 -1.68 -2.89 0.40
N PRO A 29 -1.45 -2.16 1.50
CA PRO A 29 -2.37 -2.16 2.64
C PRO A 29 -3.81 -1.83 2.23
N ASN A 30 -4.02 -0.85 1.35
CA ASN A 30 -5.37 -0.48 0.92
C ASN A 30 -6.06 -1.56 0.11
N GLU A 31 -5.35 -2.24 -0.79
CA GLU A 31 -5.92 -3.35 -1.56
C GLU A 31 -6.35 -4.51 -0.64
N PHE A 32 -5.51 -4.83 0.36
CA PHE A 32 -5.82 -5.84 1.36
C PHE A 32 -7.06 -5.47 2.18
N TYR A 33 -7.16 -4.23 2.67
CA TYR A 33 -8.35 -3.77 3.41
C TYR A 33 -9.60 -3.68 2.53
N ALA A 34 -9.45 -3.40 1.25
CA ALA A 34 -10.56 -3.38 0.30
C ALA A 34 -11.06 -4.78 -0.07
N GLY A 35 -10.35 -5.85 0.32
CA GLY A 35 -10.68 -7.22 -0.03
C GLY A 35 -10.57 -7.49 -1.53
N ILE A 36 -9.73 -6.73 -2.24
CA ILE A 36 -9.49 -6.92 -3.67
C ILE A 36 -8.56 -8.12 -3.77
N GLU A 37 -9.05 -9.29 -4.15
CA GLU A 37 -8.16 -10.43 -4.39
C GLU A 37 -7.24 -10.14 -5.59
N PRO A 38 -5.92 -10.36 -5.48
CA PRO A 38 -5.02 -10.23 -6.62
C PRO A 38 -5.45 -11.19 -7.74
N LEU A 39 -5.39 -10.73 -8.99
CA LEU A 39 -5.69 -11.58 -10.15
C LEU A 39 -4.82 -12.84 -10.21
N SER A 40 -3.66 -12.86 -9.56
CA SER A 40 -2.79 -14.03 -9.43
C SER A 40 -3.37 -15.15 -8.55
N LEU A 41 -4.37 -14.87 -7.71
CA LEU A 41 -5.02 -15.83 -6.81
C LEU A 41 -6.35 -16.39 -7.35
N ALA A 42 -6.89 -15.82 -8.43
CA ALA A 42 -8.08 -16.35 -9.11
C ALA A 42 -7.69 -17.54 -10.01
N ALA A 43 -7.60 -18.74 -9.44
CA ALA A 43 -7.35 -20.00 -10.14
C ALA A 43 -8.57 -20.93 -10.09
#